data_AF-A0A9P4UXU4-F1
#
_entry.id   AF-A0A9P4UXU4-F1
#
_cell.length_a   1.000
_cell.length_b   1.000
_cell.length_c   1.000
_cell.angle_alpha   90.00
_cell.angle_beta   90.00
_cell.angle_gamma   90.00
#
_symmetry.space_group_name_H-M   'P 1'
#
loop_
_entity.id
_entity.type
_entity.pdbx_description
1 polymer ?
#
loop_
_entity_poly.entity_id
_entity_poly.type
_entity_poly.pdbx_seq_one_letter_code
_entity_poly.pdbx_strand_id
1 'polypeptide(L)'
;MRATALISAVLVPLVLAAPTNYDIEARHSGIADRQARPAKPKPCEPMSPAPTEEETKARFDQFAKAFIYDKNITRAFEFINKGYINHNPAAQNGFDSAWNILSPMWGSGSITPIRTAFKSPQGWLNYKSGSFGEVVDRYRWEAGCIAEHWDQGEKFPTNASIIST
;
A
#
# COMPACT_ATOMS: atom_id res chain seq x y z
N MET A 1 68.33 -18.61 64.84
CA MET A 1 68.74 -17.95 63.59
C MET A 1 67.63 -18.11 62.55
N ARG A 2 67.10 -16.96 62.11
CA ARG A 2 66.49 -16.61 60.80
C ARG A 2 65.46 -17.56 60.16
N ALA A 3 64.23 -17.06 60.09
CA ALA A 3 63.21 -17.45 59.13
C ALA A 3 63.61 -17.09 57.69
N THR A 4 63.15 -17.87 56.70
CA THR A 4 62.77 -17.32 55.39
C THR A 4 61.74 -18.23 54.73
N ALA A 5 60.61 -17.62 54.35
CA ALA A 5 59.52 -18.20 53.60
C ALA A 5 59.85 -18.22 52.10
N LEU A 6 59.31 -19.19 51.35
CA LEU A 6 59.15 -19.09 49.91
C LEU A 6 57.67 -19.29 49.55
N ILE A 7 57.11 -18.20 49.04
CA ILE A 7 55.76 -18.05 48.52
C ILE A 7 55.78 -18.56 47.07
N SER A 8 54.86 -19.45 46.70
CA SER A 8 54.56 -19.72 45.28
C SER A 8 53.09 -19.41 45.03
N ALA A 9 52.87 -18.40 44.20
CA ALA A 9 51.58 -17.87 43.82
C ALA A 9 50.88 -18.77 42.81
N VAL A 10 49.59 -18.99 43.04
CA VAL A 10 48.63 -19.67 42.18
C VAL A 10 48.14 -18.72 41.09
N LEU A 11 48.07 -19.18 39.84
CA LEU A 11 47.26 -18.55 38.79
C LEU A 11 46.49 -19.64 38.04
N VAL A 12 45.19 -19.74 38.33
CA VAL A 12 44.21 -20.53 37.57
C VAL A 12 43.46 -19.57 36.65
N PRO A 13 43.36 -19.80 35.33
CA PRO A 13 42.50 -19.00 34.48
C PRO A 13 41.03 -19.41 34.66
N LEU A 14 40.22 -18.51 35.23
CA LEU A 14 38.76 -18.57 35.07
C LEU A 14 38.42 -18.18 33.64
N VAL A 15 37.98 -19.15 32.83
CA VAL A 15 37.31 -18.88 31.55
C VAL A 15 35.82 -18.82 31.82
N LEU A 16 35.27 -17.61 31.88
CA LEU A 16 33.84 -17.36 31.96
C LEU A 16 33.25 -17.46 30.55
N ALA A 17 32.66 -18.61 30.20
CA ALA A 17 31.89 -18.74 28.96
C ALA A 17 30.51 -18.09 29.17
N ALA A 18 30.29 -16.93 28.54
CA ALA A 18 28.98 -16.29 28.50
C ALA A 18 28.03 -17.05 27.55
N PRO A 19 26.72 -17.16 27.87
CA PRO A 19 25.75 -17.73 26.95
C PRO A 19 25.63 -16.81 25.73
N THR A 20 25.80 -17.38 24.54
CA THR A 20 25.62 -16.66 23.28
C THR A 20 24.14 -16.37 23.07
N ASN A 21 23.78 -15.09 23.05
CA ASN A 21 22.47 -14.59 22.61
C ASN A 21 22.30 -14.79 21.10
N TYR A 22 22.16 -16.04 20.66
CA TYR A 22 21.67 -16.35 19.33
C TYR A 22 20.17 -16.69 19.47
N ASP A 23 19.34 -16.12 18.58
CA ASP A 23 17.92 -16.45 18.33
C ASP A 23 16.83 -15.46 18.77
N ILE A 24 17.15 -14.28 19.31
CA ILE A 24 16.12 -13.25 19.60
C ILE A 24 15.93 -12.22 18.46
N GLU A 25 16.95 -11.93 17.65
CA GLU A 25 16.85 -10.94 16.56
C GLU A 25 15.99 -11.43 15.39
N ALA A 26 16.10 -12.70 15.00
CA ALA A 26 15.33 -13.26 13.88
C ALA A 26 13.81 -13.28 14.14
N ARG A 27 13.39 -13.43 15.41
CA ARG A 27 11.97 -13.41 15.80
C ARG A 27 11.39 -12.00 15.89
N HIS A 28 12.21 -10.98 16.19
CA HIS A 28 11.76 -9.59 16.24
C HIS A 28 11.61 -8.96 14.85
N SER A 29 12.45 -9.34 13.87
CA SER A 29 12.35 -8.81 12.50
C SER A 29 11.02 -9.18 11.84
N GLY A 30 10.56 -10.43 12.00
CA GLY A 30 9.31 -10.90 11.41
C GLY A 30 8.02 -10.33 12.04
N ILE A 31 8.10 -9.74 13.25
CA ILE A 31 6.98 -9.06 13.90
C ILE A 31 6.95 -7.58 13.50
N ALA A 32 8.12 -6.93 13.44
CA ALA A 32 8.26 -5.54 12.98
C ALA A 32 7.86 -5.37 11.50
N ASP A 33 8.24 -6.30 10.62
CA ASP A 33 7.88 -6.27 9.20
C ASP A 33 6.36 -6.46 8.97
N ARG A 34 5.68 -7.22 9.85
CA ARG A 34 4.21 -7.34 9.82
C ARG A 34 3.52 -6.07 10.32
N GLN A 35 4.14 -5.31 11.21
CA GLN A 35 3.61 -4.06 11.74
C GLN A 35 3.75 -2.88 10.75
N ALA A 36 4.64 -2.97 9.76
CA ALA A 36 4.85 -1.91 8.77
C ALA A 36 3.86 -1.91 7.60
N ARG A 37 3.17 -3.03 7.32
CA ARG A 37 2.21 -3.09 6.21
C ARG A 37 0.85 -2.51 6.63
N PRO A 38 0.21 -1.68 5.79
CA PRO A 38 -1.13 -1.19 6.06
C PRO A 38 -2.11 -2.37 6.17
N ALA A 39 -3.15 -2.23 7.00
CA ALA A 39 -4.17 -3.26 7.16
C ALA A 39 -4.98 -3.42 5.86
N LYS A 40 -5.14 -4.65 5.38
CA LYS A 40 -5.94 -4.94 4.18
C LYS A 40 -7.43 -4.80 4.48
N PRO A 41 -8.18 -3.94 3.78
CA PRO A 41 -9.61 -3.79 4.00
C PRO A 41 -10.37 -4.96 3.36
N LYS A 42 -11.67 -5.05 3.67
CA LYS A 42 -12.57 -5.91 2.90
C LYS A 42 -12.80 -5.30 1.50
N PRO A 43 -12.98 -6.12 0.45
CA PRO A 43 -13.38 -5.61 -0.85
C PRO A 43 -14.75 -4.91 -0.80
N CYS A 44 -14.98 -4.01 -1.75
CA CYS A 44 -16.28 -3.38 -1.97
C CYS A 44 -17.30 -4.43 -2.43
N GLU A 45 -18.46 -4.44 -1.81
CA GLU A 45 -19.59 -5.26 -2.19
C GLU A 45 -20.58 -4.44 -3.05
N PRO A 46 -21.01 -4.94 -4.23
CA PRO A 46 -22.01 -4.27 -5.08
C PRO A 46 -23.29 -3.90 -4.32
N MET A 47 -23.76 -2.68 -4.52
CA MET A 47 -24.96 -2.13 -3.89
C MET A 47 -26.23 -2.52 -4.66
N SER A 48 -27.34 -2.76 -3.94
CA SER A 48 -28.67 -2.99 -4.51
C SER A 48 -29.74 -2.20 -3.73
N PRO A 49 -30.46 -1.25 -4.36
CA PRO A 49 -30.29 -0.82 -5.76
C PRO A 49 -28.91 -0.20 -6.01
N ALA A 50 -28.50 -0.15 -7.28
CA ALA A 50 -27.27 0.54 -7.65
C ALA A 50 -27.39 2.04 -7.33
N PRO A 51 -26.30 2.70 -6.88
CA PRO A 51 -26.31 4.13 -6.59
C PRO A 51 -26.54 4.96 -7.85
N THR A 52 -27.01 6.20 -7.67
CA THR A 52 -27.13 7.17 -8.77
C THR A 52 -25.75 7.55 -9.32
N GLU A 53 -25.74 8.30 -10.43
CA GLU A 53 -24.52 8.87 -10.98
C GLU A 53 -23.83 9.81 -9.98
N GLU A 54 -24.60 10.66 -9.30
CA GLU A 54 -24.09 11.61 -8.30
C GLU A 54 -23.49 10.88 -7.09
N GLU A 55 -24.16 9.84 -6.61
CA GLU A 55 -23.67 9.00 -5.51
C GLU A 55 -22.40 8.25 -5.92
N THR A 56 -22.35 7.72 -7.15
CA THR A 56 -21.15 7.06 -7.69
C THR A 56 -20.00 8.05 -7.83
N LYS A 57 -20.27 9.27 -8.31
CA LYS A 57 -19.27 10.35 -8.38
C LYS A 57 -18.74 10.70 -6.99
N ALA A 58 -19.61 10.83 -5.98
CA ALA A 58 -19.18 11.13 -4.62
C ALA A 58 -18.28 10.02 -4.04
N ARG A 59 -18.53 8.76 -4.41
CA ARG A 59 -17.66 7.63 -4.05
C ARG A 59 -16.34 7.67 -4.80
N PHE A 60 -16.35 8.03 -6.08
CA PHE A 60 -15.13 8.29 -6.85
C PHE A 60 -14.28 9.40 -6.23
N ASP A 61 -14.88 10.52 -5.83
CA ASP A 61 -14.15 11.63 -5.21
C ASP A 61 -13.49 11.19 -3.88
N GLN A 62 -14.17 10.35 -3.09
CA GLN A 62 -13.60 9.76 -1.87
C GLN A 62 -12.47 8.78 -2.16
N PHE A 63 -12.62 7.94 -3.19
CA PHE A 63 -11.55 7.05 -3.64
C PHE A 63 -10.33 7.85 -4.10
N ALA A 64 -10.52 8.86 -4.95
CA ALA A 64 -9.45 9.71 -5.44
C ALA A 64 -8.71 10.40 -4.29
N LYS A 65 -9.46 10.99 -3.35
CA LYS A 65 -8.90 11.60 -2.14
C LYS A 65 -8.03 10.60 -1.36
N ALA A 66 -8.58 9.42 -1.07
CA ALA A 66 -7.86 8.39 -0.32
C ALA A 66 -6.60 7.92 -1.06
N PHE A 67 -6.69 7.73 -2.38
CA PHE A 67 -5.63 7.09 -3.16
C PHE A 67 -4.47 8.02 -3.47
N ILE A 68 -4.72 9.21 -4.05
CA ILE A 68 -3.64 10.07 -4.56
C ILE A 68 -3.36 11.30 -3.69
N TYR A 69 -4.31 11.75 -2.85
CA TYR A 69 -4.10 12.92 -1.99
C TYR A 69 -3.64 12.51 -0.58
N ASP A 70 -4.38 11.61 0.08
CA ASP A 70 -4.07 11.15 1.44
C ASP A 70 -3.08 9.98 1.46
N LYS A 71 -2.91 9.30 0.31
CA LYS A 71 -2.14 8.05 0.16
C LYS A 71 -2.54 6.97 1.17
N ASN A 72 -3.81 6.99 1.60
CA ASN A 72 -4.40 5.99 2.48
C ASN A 72 -4.87 4.81 1.64
N ILE A 73 -3.95 3.89 1.35
CA ILE A 73 -4.23 2.74 0.48
C ILE A 73 -5.28 1.80 1.08
N THR A 74 -5.34 1.65 2.41
CA THR A 74 -6.42 0.89 3.06
C THR A 74 -7.78 1.49 2.75
N ARG A 75 -7.96 2.81 2.91
CA ARG A 75 -9.24 3.46 2.58
C ARG A 75 -9.54 3.40 1.08
N ALA A 76 -8.55 3.57 0.21
CA ALA A 76 -8.74 3.52 -1.24
C ALA A 76 -9.25 2.14 -1.70
N PHE A 77 -8.72 1.05 -1.12
CA PHE A 77 -9.11 -0.30 -1.51
C PHE A 77 -10.53 -0.67 -1.06
N GLU A 78 -11.13 0.01 -0.08
CA GLU A 78 -12.54 -0.21 0.30
C GLU A 78 -13.54 0.06 -0.85
N PHE A 79 -13.10 0.70 -1.93
CA PHE A 79 -13.92 0.98 -3.11
C PHE A 79 -13.77 -0.06 -4.23
N ILE A 80 -12.84 -1.02 -4.12
CA ILE A 80 -12.50 -1.96 -5.19
C ILE A 80 -13.24 -3.28 -5.00
N ASN A 81 -13.95 -3.72 -6.05
CA ASN A 81 -14.64 -5.00 -6.06
C ASN A 81 -13.65 -6.18 -5.97
N LYS A 82 -14.03 -7.26 -5.28
CA LYS A 82 -13.22 -8.47 -5.13
C LYS A 82 -12.68 -9.01 -6.47
N GLY A 83 -13.53 -9.03 -7.50
CA GLY A 83 -13.24 -9.57 -8.82
C GLY A 83 -12.89 -8.52 -9.88
N TYR A 84 -12.47 -7.31 -9.49
CA TYR A 84 -12.22 -6.25 -10.46
C TYR A 84 -11.21 -6.70 -11.55
N ILE A 85 -11.45 -6.30 -12.79
CA ILE A 85 -10.59 -6.64 -13.94
C ILE A 85 -9.46 -5.61 -14.05
N ASN A 86 -8.23 -6.07 -14.22
CA ASN A 86 -7.07 -5.21 -14.38
C ASN A 86 -6.43 -5.40 -15.75
N HIS A 87 -6.33 -4.31 -16.51
CA HIS A 87 -5.74 -4.33 -17.85
C HIS A 87 -4.24 -4.03 -17.87
N ASN A 88 -3.59 -3.85 -16.71
CA ASN A 88 -2.13 -3.74 -16.64
C ASN A 88 -1.47 -5.13 -16.78
N PRO A 89 -0.68 -5.43 -17.84
CA PRO A 89 0.08 -6.66 -17.99
C PRO A 89 0.95 -7.10 -16.79
N ALA A 90 1.34 -6.16 -15.91
CA ALA A 90 2.12 -6.47 -14.71
C ALA A 90 1.27 -6.99 -13.54
N ALA A 91 -0.06 -6.99 -13.67
CA ALA A 91 -1.00 -7.39 -12.63
C ALA A 91 -1.99 -8.45 -13.14
N GLN A 92 -2.39 -9.35 -12.25
CA GLN A 92 -3.54 -10.22 -12.48
C GLN A 92 -4.85 -9.50 -12.10
N ASN A 93 -5.97 -10.01 -12.58
CA ASN A 93 -7.30 -9.60 -12.11
C ASN A 93 -7.47 -9.84 -10.60
N GLY A 94 -8.39 -9.08 -10.01
CA GLY A 94 -8.87 -9.27 -8.64
C GLY A 94 -8.16 -8.43 -7.59
N PHE A 95 -8.93 -8.09 -6.56
CA PHE A 95 -8.56 -7.20 -5.45
C PHE A 95 -7.21 -7.54 -4.80
N ASP A 96 -6.93 -8.83 -4.62
CA ASP A 96 -5.74 -9.32 -3.94
C ASP A 96 -4.46 -9.04 -4.74
N SER A 97 -4.53 -9.10 -6.07
CA SER A 97 -3.40 -8.86 -6.97
C SER A 97 -2.90 -7.42 -6.83
N ALA A 98 -3.78 -6.42 -7.04
CA ALA A 98 -3.40 -5.03 -6.84
C ALA A 98 -3.00 -4.70 -5.40
N TRP A 99 -3.66 -5.29 -4.40
CA TRP A 99 -3.30 -5.06 -3.00
C TRP A 99 -1.84 -5.48 -2.74
N ASN A 100 -1.46 -6.66 -3.23
CA ASN A 100 -0.11 -7.19 -3.01
C ASN A 100 0.97 -6.38 -3.73
N ILE A 101 0.66 -5.79 -4.88
CA ILE A 101 1.57 -4.93 -5.65
C ILE A 101 1.71 -3.56 -4.98
N LEU A 102 0.59 -2.91 -4.60
CA LEU A 102 0.59 -1.50 -4.20
C LEU A 102 0.77 -1.28 -2.70
N SER A 103 0.17 -2.12 -1.83
CA SER A 103 0.21 -1.94 -0.37
C SER A 103 1.60 -1.80 0.26
N PRO A 104 2.68 -2.43 -0.27
CA PRO A 104 4.02 -2.29 0.32
C PRO A 104 4.67 -0.93 0.07
N MET A 105 4.23 -0.19 -0.96
CA MET A 105 4.97 0.98 -1.48
C MET A 105 4.15 2.27 -1.53
N TRP A 106 2.82 2.19 -1.54
CA TRP A 106 1.99 3.35 -1.89
C TRP A 106 2.07 4.49 -0.87
N GLY A 107 1.95 4.19 0.42
CA GLY A 107 1.93 5.21 1.49
C GLY A 107 3.23 6.00 1.61
N SER A 108 4.37 5.34 1.40
CA SER A 108 5.71 5.94 1.42
C SER A 108 6.11 6.58 0.09
N GLY A 109 5.44 6.23 -1.01
CA GLY A 109 5.70 6.77 -2.34
C GLY A 109 5.48 8.28 -2.44
N SER A 110 6.26 8.93 -3.31
CA SER A 110 5.99 10.30 -3.75
C SER A 110 4.86 10.28 -4.77
N ILE A 111 3.75 10.96 -4.45
CA ILE A 111 2.60 11.15 -5.34
C ILE A 111 2.29 12.63 -5.38
N THR A 112 2.21 13.20 -6.58
CA THR A 112 1.72 14.56 -6.81
C THR A 112 0.46 14.50 -7.67
N PRO A 113 -0.74 14.71 -7.09
CA PRO A 113 -1.98 14.82 -7.84
C PRO A 113 -1.90 15.93 -8.89
N ILE A 114 -2.38 15.67 -10.10
CA ILE A 114 -2.52 16.68 -11.15
C ILE A 114 -3.99 17.06 -11.29
N ARG A 115 -4.86 16.06 -11.49
CA ARG A 115 -6.30 16.27 -11.74
C ARG A 115 -7.10 14.98 -11.63
N THR A 116 -8.41 15.12 -11.48
CA THR A 116 -9.39 14.03 -11.52
C THR A 116 -10.51 14.38 -12.49
N ALA A 117 -11.18 13.36 -13.02
CA ALA A 117 -12.37 13.53 -13.85
C ALA A 117 -13.35 12.40 -13.58
N PHE A 118 -14.64 12.69 -13.68
CA PHE A 118 -15.68 11.66 -13.63
C PHE A 118 -16.68 11.90 -14.76
N LYS A 119 -16.96 10.85 -15.51
CA LYS A 119 -18.00 10.79 -16.55
C LYS A 119 -18.58 9.39 -16.49
N SER A 120 -19.78 9.26 -15.94
CA SER A 120 -20.35 7.95 -15.65
C SER A 120 -20.30 6.99 -16.85
N PRO A 121 -19.90 5.72 -16.64
CA PRO A 121 -19.52 5.09 -15.36
C PRO A 121 -18.02 5.17 -15.05
N GLN A 122 -17.27 6.10 -15.63
CA GLN A 122 -15.81 6.13 -15.61
C GLN A 122 -15.28 7.25 -14.71
N GLY A 123 -14.23 6.94 -13.95
CA GLY A 123 -13.44 7.90 -13.19
C GLY A 123 -11.98 7.87 -13.61
N TRP A 124 -11.31 9.02 -13.66
CA TRP A 124 -9.91 9.15 -14.04
C TRP A 124 -9.10 9.83 -12.95
N LEU A 125 -7.91 9.30 -12.71
CA LEU A 125 -6.88 9.94 -11.89
C LEU A 125 -5.69 10.28 -12.79
N ASN A 126 -5.07 11.43 -12.58
CA ASN A 126 -3.80 11.77 -13.20
C ASN A 126 -2.88 12.40 -12.16
N TYR A 127 -1.70 11.81 -12.01
CA TYR A 127 -0.74 12.17 -10.97
C TYR A 127 0.67 11.80 -11.41
N LYS A 128 1.67 12.38 -10.76
CA LYS A 128 3.08 11.96 -10.88
C LYS A 128 3.41 11.04 -9.72
N SER A 129 3.95 9.86 -10.03
CA SER A 129 4.54 8.92 -9.10
C SER A 129 6.06 8.98 -9.18
N GLY A 130 6.73 9.01 -8.03
CA GLY A 130 8.19 8.88 -7.98
C GLY A 130 8.70 7.54 -8.52
N SER A 131 7.87 6.49 -8.51
CA SER A 131 8.24 5.16 -9.00
C SER A 131 7.83 4.90 -10.45
N PHE A 132 6.75 5.53 -10.91
CA PHE A 132 6.13 5.21 -12.21
C PHE A 132 6.13 6.38 -13.21
N GLY A 133 6.59 7.57 -12.82
CA GLY A 133 6.46 8.77 -13.64
C GLY A 133 5.03 9.31 -13.64
N GLU A 134 4.63 9.99 -14.71
CA GLU A 134 3.23 10.43 -14.84
C GLU A 134 2.32 9.26 -15.21
N VAL A 135 1.26 9.08 -14.44
CA VAL A 135 0.27 8.02 -14.60
C VAL A 135 -1.09 8.64 -14.89
N VAL A 136 -1.85 7.99 -15.78
CA VAL A 136 -3.28 8.20 -15.91
C VAL A 136 -3.95 6.85 -15.65
N ASP A 137 -4.77 6.78 -14.61
CA ASP A 137 -5.63 5.63 -14.38
C ASP A 137 -7.04 5.96 -14.84
N ARG A 138 -7.71 4.98 -15.45
CA ARG A 138 -9.16 4.99 -15.68
C ARG A 138 -9.79 3.82 -14.92
N TYR A 139 -10.89 4.09 -14.24
CA TYR A 139 -11.64 3.12 -13.46
C TYR A 139 -13.10 3.08 -13.92
N ARG A 140 -13.62 1.89 -14.20
CA ARG A 140 -15.07 1.70 -14.40
C ARG A 140 -15.74 1.39 -13.07
N TRP A 141 -16.82 2.10 -12.79
CA TRP A 141 -17.67 1.91 -11.62
C TRP A 141 -18.89 1.08 -11.98
N GLU A 142 -19.28 0.18 -11.08
CA GLU A 142 -20.46 -0.68 -11.21
C GLU A 142 -21.04 -0.92 -9.83
N ALA A 143 -22.33 -0.63 -9.66
CA ALA A 143 -23.05 -0.82 -8.40
C ALA A 143 -22.31 -0.23 -7.18
N GLY A 144 -21.68 0.94 -7.33
CA GLY A 144 -20.95 1.62 -6.27
C GLY A 144 -19.53 1.14 -6.00
N CYS A 145 -19.00 0.19 -6.78
CA CYS A 145 -17.65 -0.32 -6.65
C CYS A 145 -16.83 -0.11 -7.93
N ILE A 146 -15.51 0.01 -7.80
CA ILE A 146 -14.58 -0.08 -8.93
C ILE A 146 -14.54 -1.54 -9.39
N ALA A 147 -14.97 -1.78 -10.63
CA ALA A 147 -15.05 -3.10 -11.22
C ALA A 147 -13.97 -3.35 -12.28
N GLU A 148 -13.29 -2.32 -12.77
CA GLU A 148 -12.30 -2.45 -13.84
C GLU A 148 -11.31 -1.28 -13.87
N HIS A 149 -10.08 -1.54 -14.30
CA HIS A 149 -8.96 -0.59 -14.28
C HIS A 149 -8.08 -0.66 -15.54
N TRP A 150 -7.64 0.50 -16.03
CA TRP A 150 -6.65 0.68 -17.09
C TRP A 150 -5.66 1.79 -16.71
N ASP A 151 -4.38 1.60 -17.04
CA ASP A 151 -3.31 2.58 -16.86
C ASP A 151 -2.33 2.63 -18.05
N GLN A 152 -2.05 1.50 -18.69
CA GLN A 152 -1.09 1.42 -19.79
C GLN A 152 -1.57 2.16 -21.04
N GLY A 153 -0.87 3.23 -21.39
CA GLY A 153 -1.19 4.06 -22.56
C GLY A 153 -2.50 4.84 -22.42
N GLU A 154 -3.10 4.85 -21.22
CA GLU A 154 -4.33 5.56 -20.94
C GLU A 154 -4.10 7.08 -21.03
N LYS A 155 -5.13 7.81 -21.48
CA LYS A 155 -5.07 9.26 -21.65
C LYS A 155 -6.16 9.92 -20.85
N PHE A 156 -5.81 11.05 -20.24
CA PHE A 156 -6.80 11.83 -19.52
C PHE A 156 -7.85 12.38 -20.51
N PRO A 157 -9.15 12.32 -20.19
CA PRO A 157 -10.19 12.73 -21.11
C PRO A 157 -10.11 14.23 -21.42
N THR A 158 -10.11 14.61 -22.69
CA THR A 158 -9.98 16.00 -23.15
C THR A 158 -11.24 16.83 -22.92
N ASN A 159 -12.39 16.18 -22.79
CA ASN A 159 -13.71 16.84 -22.67
C ASN A 159 -14.36 16.60 -21.29
N ALA A 160 -13.59 16.18 -20.28
CA ALA A 160 -14.11 16.17 -18.93
C ALA A 160 -14.15 17.62 -18.44
N SER A 161 -15.35 18.13 -18.19
CA SER A 161 -15.57 19.43 -17.55
C SER A 161 -14.66 19.53 -16.33
N ILE A 162 -13.65 20.40 -16.40
CA ILE A 162 -12.71 20.61 -15.29
C ILE A 162 -13.51 21.27 -14.17
N ILE A 163 -13.95 20.47 -13.18
CA ILE A 163 -14.43 21.02 -11.92
C ILE A 163 -13.19 21.22 -11.06
N SER A 164 -12.57 22.40 -11.18
CA SER A 164 -11.64 22.88 -10.16
C SER A 164 -12.45 23.12 -8.89
N THR A 165 -12.14 22.36 -7.84
CA THR A 165 -12.43 22.74 -6.45
C THR A 165 -11.36 23.66 -5.93
#